data_AF-A0A5C4SFJ5-F1
#
_entry.id   AF-A0A5C4SFJ5-F1
#
_cell.length_a   1.000
_cell.length_b   1.000
_cell.length_c   1.000
_cell.angle_alpha   90.00
_cell.angle_beta   90.00
_cell.angle_gamma   90.00
#
_symmetry.space_group_name_H-M   'P 1'
#
loop_
_entity.id
_entity.type
_entity.pdbx_description
1 polymer ?
#
loop_
_entity_poly.entity_id
_entity_poly.type
_entity_poly.pdbx_seq_one_letter_code
_entity_poly.pdbx_strand_id
1 'polypeptide(L)'
;MKPTRIEGSDVRTLVREGAKRRTSFAFCMDAKNDPLLMIQPGNKPEQLRPHLKSGGGRPPMAWGTFVVRSDEMEMTCEQAPAKAIASLKRFLRANKPKVNVLFRDDGGNLLDSLKPEKASNDDGVTTLDEVNSTGIDPKLVQPLLARAKRIKPRIARAPGPLERKLKRGLSKSLAQINEGRLEEAQTLLTVIEQAVARIGADRESADASMKRSDRSRKTRTLGADVNRAKKLRASIVRAPGSKRSKLDRAVHVAARLLKHKDYDKARLVMDRIEKALGAIV
;
A
#
# COMPACT_ATOMS: atom_id res chain seq x y z
N MET A 1 -12.09 -32.91 -0.67
CA MET A 1 -12.11 -31.86 0.39
C MET A 1 -13.54 -31.64 0.84
N LYS A 2 -13.80 -31.34 2.12
CA LYS A 2 -15.16 -31.01 2.60
C LYS A 2 -15.52 -29.56 2.26
N PRO A 3 -16.79 -29.20 2.03
CA PRO A 3 -17.21 -27.82 1.90
C PRO A 3 -16.89 -27.01 3.16
N THR A 4 -16.38 -25.79 2.97
CA THR A 4 -16.07 -24.86 4.05
C THR A 4 -17.14 -23.79 4.10
N ARG A 5 -17.77 -23.58 5.25
CA ARG A 5 -18.68 -22.46 5.49
C ARG A 5 -17.86 -21.18 5.66
N ILE A 6 -18.27 -20.10 5.01
CA ILE A 6 -17.66 -18.78 5.14
C ILE A 6 -18.60 -17.90 5.96
N GLU A 7 -18.15 -17.51 7.13
CA GLU A 7 -18.81 -16.53 7.98
C GLU A 7 -18.39 -15.11 7.60
N GLY A 8 -19.11 -14.10 8.10
CA GLY A 8 -18.83 -12.71 7.76
C GLY A 8 -17.39 -12.28 8.11
N SER A 9 -16.89 -12.68 9.27
CA SER A 9 -15.51 -12.47 9.72
C SER A 9 -14.45 -13.12 8.81
N ASP A 10 -14.86 -14.12 8.03
CA ASP A 10 -14.00 -15.01 7.23
C ASP A 10 -14.05 -14.71 5.73
N VAL A 11 -14.63 -13.60 5.30
CA VAL A 11 -14.59 -13.17 3.89
C VAL A 11 -13.14 -12.96 3.39
N ARG A 12 -12.17 -12.75 4.27
CA ARG A 12 -10.74 -12.77 3.90
C ARG A 12 -10.27 -14.16 3.46
N THR A 13 -10.80 -15.22 4.05
CA THR A 13 -10.50 -16.61 3.68
C THR A 13 -11.06 -16.94 2.30
N LEU A 14 -12.27 -16.45 1.99
CA LEU A 14 -12.85 -16.51 0.65
C LEU A 14 -11.89 -15.94 -0.40
N VAL A 15 -11.44 -14.69 -0.21
CA VAL A 15 -10.51 -14.03 -1.14
C VAL A 15 -9.18 -14.80 -1.26
N ARG A 16 -8.64 -15.28 -0.13
CA ARG A 16 -7.39 -16.05 -0.11
C ARG A 16 -7.49 -17.36 -0.89
N GLU A 17 -8.59 -18.09 -0.77
CA GLU A 17 -8.78 -19.35 -1.50
C GLU A 17 -8.98 -19.10 -3.00
N GLY A 18 -9.78 -18.09 -3.37
CA GLY A 18 -9.95 -17.71 -4.77
C GLY A 18 -8.68 -17.21 -5.46
N ALA A 19 -7.73 -16.65 -4.70
CA ALA A 19 -6.43 -16.22 -5.22
C ALA A 19 -5.47 -17.39 -5.50
N LYS A 20 -5.65 -18.53 -4.83
CA LYS A 20 -4.83 -19.74 -5.06
C LYS A 20 -5.32 -20.52 -6.28
N ARG A 21 -6.64 -20.62 -6.45
CA ARG A 21 -7.28 -21.46 -7.48
C ARG A 21 -8.73 -21.09 -7.68
N ARG A 22 -9.26 -21.45 -8.85
CA ARG A 22 -10.70 -21.42 -9.10
C ARG A 22 -11.41 -22.32 -8.08
N THR A 23 -12.39 -21.75 -7.40
CA THR A 23 -13.08 -22.38 -6.28
C THR A 23 -14.58 -22.28 -6.50
N SER A 24 -15.32 -23.33 -6.16
CA SER A 24 -16.77 -23.34 -6.30
C SER A 24 -17.40 -22.71 -5.07
N PHE A 25 -18.50 -21.98 -5.27
CA PHE A 25 -19.28 -21.37 -4.20
C PHE A 25 -20.76 -21.67 -4.36
N ALA A 26 -21.46 -21.66 -3.23
CA ALA A 26 -22.91 -21.60 -3.21
C ALA A 26 -23.38 -20.72 -2.06
N PHE A 27 -24.44 -19.96 -2.31
CA PHE A 27 -24.99 -18.97 -1.40
C PHE A 27 -26.51 -19.05 -1.32
N CYS A 28 -27.05 -18.93 -0.10
CA CYS A 28 -28.46 -18.72 0.14
C CYS A 28 -28.71 -18.03 1.49
N MET A 29 -29.95 -17.62 1.72
CA MET A 29 -30.41 -17.22 3.05
C MET A 29 -31.04 -18.43 3.74
N ASP A 30 -30.93 -18.50 5.06
CA ASP A 30 -31.68 -19.47 5.86
C ASP A 30 -33.10 -18.96 6.18
N ALA A 31 -33.84 -19.70 7.01
CA ALA A 31 -35.20 -19.31 7.44
C ALA A 31 -35.24 -18.04 8.32
N LYS A 32 -34.13 -17.66 8.95
CA LYS A 32 -34.00 -16.48 9.82
C LYS A 32 -33.44 -15.26 9.07
N ASN A 33 -33.24 -15.37 7.75
CA ASN A 33 -32.52 -14.39 6.93
C ASN A 33 -31.04 -14.25 7.33
N ASP A 34 -30.42 -15.31 7.82
CA ASP A 34 -28.97 -15.39 8.01
C ASP A 34 -28.28 -15.86 6.71
N PRO A 35 -27.16 -15.23 6.32
CA PRO A 35 -26.43 -15.58 5.11
C PRO A 35 -25.65 -16.88 5.29
N LEU A 36 -25.83 -17.82 4.35
CA LEU A 36 -25.09 -19.07 4.26
C LEU A 36 -24.26 -19.08 2.98
N LEU A 37 -22.95 -18.90 3.12
CA LEU A 37 -21.98 -19.04 2.04
C LEU A 37 -21.13 -20.29 2.29
N MET A 38 -21.02 -21.15 1.28
CA MET A 38 -20.12 -22.31 1.30
C MET A 38 -19.18 -22.27 0.10
N ILE A 39 -17.94 -22.72 0.30
CA ILE A 39 -16.94 -22.85 -0.76
C ILE A 39 -16.28 -24.22 -0.77
N GLN A 40 -15.86 -24.67 -1.95
CA GLN A 40 -15.12 -25.92 -2.11
C GLN A 40 -14.24 -25.87 -3.36
N PRO A 41 -12.91 -26.04 -3.23
CA PRO A 41 -12.02 -26.11 -4.38
C PRO A 41 -12.20 -27.39 -5.19
N GLY A 42 -12.16 -27.27 -6.53
CA GLY A 42 -12.07 -28.40 -7.47
C GLY A 42 -13.35 -29.21 -7.74
N ASN A 43 -14.46 -28.95 -7.04
CA ASN A 43 -15.73 -29.65 -7.24
C ASN A 43 -16.72 -28.86 -8.10
N LYS A 44 -17.75 -29.54 -8.65
CA LYS A 44 -18.83 -28.85 -9.36
C LYS A 44 -19.67 -28.00 -8.39
N PRO A 45 -20.02 -26.74 -8.73
CA PRO A 45 -20.78 -25.87 -7.82
C PRO A 45 -22.12 -26.43 -7.36
N GLU A 46 -22.80 -27.20 -8.21
CA GLU A 46 -24.07 -27.86 -7.89
C GLU A 46 -23.99 -28.80 -6.67
N GLN A 47 -22.81 -29.40 -6.42
CA GLN A 47 -22.59 -30.32 -5.30
C GLN A 47 -22.62 -29.62 -3.93
N LEU A 48 -22.58 -28.29 -3.91
CA LEU A 48 -22.74 -27.50 -2.69
C LEU A 48 -24.20 -27.32 -2.26
N ARG A 49 -25.18 -27.57 -3.15
CA ARG A 49 -26.62 -27.39 -2.85
C ARG A 49 -27.12 -28.29 -1.72
N PRO A 50 -26.80 -29.61 -1.67
CA PRO A 50 -27.21 -30.45 -0.54
C PRO A 50 -26.62 -29.96 0.78
N HIS A 51 -25.36 -29.50 0.76
CA HIS A 51 -24.68 -28.98 1.94
C HIS A 51 -25.32 -27.68 2.46
N LEU A 52 -25.72 -26.78 1.57
CA LEU A 52 -26.50 -25.59 1.95
C LEU A 52 -27.85 -25.96 2.57
N LYS A 53 -28.57 -26.91 1.98
CA LYS A 53 -29.85 -27.38 2.52
C LYS A 53 -29.69 -27.99 3.91
N SER A 54 -28.67 -28.84 4.12
CA SER A 54 -28.33 -29.38 5.44
C SER A 54 -27.96 -28.29 6.44
N GLY A 55 -27.40 -27.17 5.97
CA GLY A 55 -27.12 -25.99 6.77
C GLY A 55 -28.33 -25.08 7.04
N GLY A 56 -29.55 -25.44 6.60
CA GLY A 56 -30.77 -24.65 6.78
C GLY A 56 -31.10 -23.70 5.62
N GLY A 57 -30.33 -23.76 4.53
CA GLY A 57 -30.46 -22.91 3.36
C GLY A 57 -31.76 -23.10 2.59
N ARG A 58 -32.41 -21.99 2.22
CA ARG A 58 -33.66 -21.98 1.43
C ARG A 58 -33.50 -21.23 0.11
N PRO A 59 -34.35 -21.54 -0.90
CA PRO A 59 -34.42 -20.73 -2.11
C PRO A 59 -34.77 -19.26 -1.80
N PRO A 60 -34.27 -18.28 -2.58
CA PRO A 60 -33.46 -18.44 -3.79
C PRO A 60 -31.99 -18.73 -3.48
N MET A 61 -31.40 -19.67 -4.23
CA MET A 61 -29.99 -20.06 -4.09
C MET A 61 -29.20 -19.63 -5.32
N ALA A 62 -27.96 -19.19 -5.12
CA ALA A 62 -27.00 -18.94 -6.19
C ALA A 62 -25.80 -19.88 -6.04
N TRP A 63 -25.25 -20.36 -7.15
CA TRP A 63 -24.02 -21.15 -7.16
C TRP A 63 -23.21 -20.89 -8.43
N GLY A 64 -21.93 -21.21 -8.35
CA GLY A 64 -21.02 -21.10 -9.48
C GLY A 64 -19.57 -21.20 -9.02
N THR A 65 -18.66 -20.60 -9.79
CA THR A 65 -17.24 -20.58 -9.46
C THR A 65 -16.73 -19.16 -9.27
N PHE A 66 -15.67 -19.01 -8.50
CA PHE A 66 -14.99 -17.74 -8.38
C PHE A 66 -13.47 -17.90 -8.44
N VAL A 67 -12.80 -16.85 -8.87
CA VAL A 67 -11.35 -16.73 -8.90
C VAL A 67 -10.97 -15.30 -8.55
N VAL A 68 -9.86 -15.11 -7.85
CA VAL A 68 -9.31 -13.79 -7.56
C VAL A 68 -8.07 -13.58 -8.40
N ARG A 69 -8.05 -12.52 -9.20
CA ARG A 69 -6.91 -12.09 -10.01
C ARG A 69 -6.55 -10.66 -9.64
N SER A 70 -5.31 -10.47 -9.21
CA SER A 70 -4.81 -9.17 -8.73
C SER A 70 -5.71 -8.63 -7.59
N ASP A 71 -6.56 -7.64 -7.90
CA ASP A 71 -7.48 -7.00 -6.96
C ASP A 71 -8.97 -7.23 -7.31
N GLU A 72 -9.27 -8.18 -8.22
CA GLU A 72 -10.62 -8.49 -8.66
C GLU A 72 -10.99 -9.95 -8.39
N MET A 73 -12.07 -10.17 -7.64
CA MET A 73 -12.76 -11.43 -7.49
C MET A 73 -13.87 -11.55 -8.54
N GLU A 74 -13.61 -12.38 -9.54
CA GLU A 74 -14.60 -12.72 -10.56
C GLU A 74 -15.41 -13.93 -10.08
N MET A 75 -16.71 -13.72 -9.87
CA MET A 75 -17.69 -14.76 -9.50
C MET A 75 -18.58 -15.07 -10.71
N THR A 76 -18.31 -16.19 -11.37
CA THR A 76 -19.15 -16.74 -12.45
C THR A 76 -20.30 -17.52 -11.83
N CYS A 77 -21.51 -17.05 -12.06
CA CYS A 77 -22.77 -17.61 -11.56
C CYS A 77 -23.40 -18.52 -12.62
N GLU A 78 -23.41 -19.83 -12.39
CA GLU A 78 -24.10 -20.81 -13.25
C GLU A 78 -25.62 -20.71 -13.06
N GLN A 79 -26.06 -20.57 -11.81
CA GLN A 79 -27.43 -20.23 -11.46
C GLN A 79 -27.39 -19.10 -10.46
N ALA A 80 -28.03 -17.98 -10.78
CA ALA A 80 -28.12 -16.86 -9.86
C ALA A 80 -29.38 -16.03 -10.07
N PRO A 81 -30.47 -16.35 -9.35
CA PRO A 81 -31.63 -15.48 -9.30
C PRO A 81 -31.21 -14.09 -8.81
N ALA A 82 -31.73 -13.01 -9.42
CA ALA A 82 -31.35 -11.64 -9.07
C ALA A 82 -31.43 -11.35 -7.56
N LYS A 83 -32.43 -11.90 -6.88
CA LYS A 83 -32.62 -11.79 -5.42
C LYS A 83 -31.48 -12.46 -4.61
N ALA A 84 -30.94 -13.57 -5.10
CA ALA A 84 -29.81 -14.25 -4.46
C ALA A 84 -28.51 -13.46 -4.68
N ILE A 85 -28.28 -12.89 -5.88
CA ILE A 85 -27.13 -12.02 -6.15
C ILE A 85 -27.17 -10.77 -5.26
N ALA A 86 -28.32 -10.11 -5.17
CA ALA A 86 -28.49 -8.93 -4.33
C ALA A 86 -28.18 -9.23 -2.84
N SER A 87 -28.62 -10.41 -2.37
CA SER A 87 -28.35 -10.86 -1.00
C SER A 87 -26.87 -11.22 -0.78
N LEU A 88 -26.24 -11.89 -1.75
CA LEU A 88 -24.81 -12.19 -1.74
C LEU A 88 -23.97 -10.91 -1.76
N LYS A 89 -24.32 -9.95 -2.61
CA LYS A 89 -23.70 -8.63 -2.66
C LYS A 89 -23.83 -7.89 -1.34
N ARG A 90 -25.01 -7.92 -0.69
CA ARG A 90 -25.22 -7.33 0.63
C ARG A 90 -24.34 -7.99 1.70
N PHE A 91 -24.27 -9.32 1.71
CA PHE A 91 -23.40 -10.08 2.61
C PHE A 91 -21.92 -9.70 2.41
N LEU A 92 -21.44 -9.70 1.16
CA LEU A 92 -20.06 -9.32 0.88
C LEU A 92 -19.80 -7.86 1.27
N ARG A 93 -20.70 -6.92 0.92
CA ARG A 93 -20.56 -5.51 1.29
C ARG A 93 -20.43 -5.29 2.79
N ALA A 94 -21.29 -5.93 3.59
CA ALA A 94 -21.26 -5.83 5.05
C ALA A 94 -19.90 -6.27 5.64
N ASN A 95 -19.23 -7.20 4.96
CA ASN A 95 -17.96 -7.79 5.40
C ASN A 95 -16.72 -7.20 4.69
N LYS A 96 -16.90 -6.14 3.90
CA LYS A 96 -15.83 -5.30 3.31
C LYS A 96 -14.68 -6.10 2.68
N PRO A 97 -14.92 -6.89 1.61
CA PRO A 97 -13.85 -7.53 0.86
C PRO A 97 -12.89 -6.47 0.36
N LYS A 98 -11.58 -6.74 0.40
CA LYS A 98 -10.54 -5.81 -0.07
C LYS A 98 -10.33 -5.82 -1.59
N VAL A 99 -11.23 -6.45 -2.34
CA VAL A 99 -11.15 -6.70 -3.78
C VAL A 99 -12.45 -6.29 -4.46
N ASN A 100 -12.38 -5.89 -5.74
CA ASN A 100 -13.55 -5.69 -6.59
C ASN A 100 -14.22 -7.05 -6.80
N VAL A 101 -15.51 -7.16 -6.52
CA VAL A 101 -16.27 -8.38 -6.83
C VAL A 101 -17.10 -8.13 -8.07
N LEU A 102 -16.91 -8.97 -9.09
CA LEU A 102 -17.66 -8.94 -10.33
C LEU A 102 -18.53 -10.19 -10.39
N PHE A 103 -19.85 -10.03 -10.48
CA PHE A 103 -20.78 -11.14 -10.68
C PHE A 103 -21.06 -11.26 -12.18
N ARG A 104 -20.72 -12.40 -12.78
CA ARG A 104 -20.99 -12.68 -14.20
C ARG A 104 -21.91 -13.89 -14.34
N ASP A 105 -22.65 -13.97 -15.44
CA ASP A 105 -23.32 -15.22 -15.83
C ASP A 105 -22.34 -16.19 -16.50
N ASP A 106 -22.83 -17.38 -16.86
CA ASP A 106 -22.06 -18.40 -17.58
C ASP A 106 -21.67 -17.95 -19.01
N GLY A 107 -22.41 -17.00 -19.59
CA GLY A 107 -22.09 -16.36 -20.87
C GLY A 107 -21.02 -15.26 -20.77
N GLY A 108 -20.55 -14.95 -19.55
CA GLY A 108 -19.57 -13.89 -19.30
C GLY A 108 -20.16 -12.47 -19.19
N ASN A 109 -21.48 -12.31 -19.28
CA ASN A 109 -22.14 -11.03 -19.11
C ASN A 109 -22.08 -10.57 -17.65
N LEU A 110 -21.85 -9.28 -17.44
CA LEU A 110 -21.83 -8.70 -16.10
C LEU A 110 -23.26 -8.60 -15.55
N LEU A 111 -23.55 -9.32 -14.47
CA LEU A 111 -24.82 -9.28 -13.76
C LEU A 111 -24.86 -8.15 -12.73
N ASP A 112 -23.80 -8.03 -11.94
CA ASP A 112 -23.65 -6.99 -10.92
C ASP A 112 -22.16 -6.81 -10.57
N SER A 113 -21.83 -5.73 -9.89
CA SER A 113 -20.51 -5.53 -9.31
C SER A 113 -20.60 -4.93 -7.91
N LEU A 114 -19.66 -5.33 -7.06
CA LEU A 114 -19.39 -4.73 -5.77
C LEU A 114 -17.95 -4.26 -5.80
N LYS A 115 -17.75 -2.97 -6.00
CA LYS A 115 -16.47 -2.36 -5.67
C LYS A 115 -16.28 -2.50 -4.15
N PRO A 116 -15.07 -2.82 -3.67
CA PRO A 116 -14.79 -2.76 -2.26
C PRO A 116 -15.20 -1.35 -1.82
N GLU A 117 -15.81 -1.22 -0.64
CA GLU A 117 -15.83 0.09 -0.02
C GLU A 117 -14.37 0.50 0.06
N LYS A 118 -13.95 1.41 -0.83
CA LYS A 118 -12.55 1.76 -1.00
C LYS A 118 -12.05 2.02 0.42
N ALA A 119 -10.97 1.35 0.85
CA ALA A 119 -10.02 2.07 1.67
C ALA A 119 -9.63 3.24 0.78
N SER A 120 -10.24 4.39 1.00
CA SER A 120 -10.44 5.47 0.03
C SER A 120 -9.16 5.77 -0.75
N ASN A 121 -9.05 5.16 -1.94
CA ASN A 121 -8.19 5.64 -3.01
C ASN A 121 -8.98 6.55 -3.97
N ASP A 122 -10.21 6.93 -3.59
CA ASP A 122 -10.78 8.21 -4.01
C ASP A 122 -10.30 9.27 -3.03
N ASP A 123 -10.02 10.44 -3.57
CA ASP A 123 -10.11 11.72 -2.89
C ASP A 123 -11.57 11.99 -2.45
N GLY A 124 -12.13 11.10 -1.63
CA GLY A 124 -13.33 11.35 -0.84
C GLY A 124 -12.94 12.34 0.23
N VAL A 125 -12.71 13.57 -0.17
CA VAL A 125 -12.65 14.72 0.71
C VAL A 125 -14.07 14.89 1.20
N THR A 126 -14.39 14.33 2.37
CA THR A 126 -15.47 14.87 3.18
C THR A 126 -15.06 16.31 3.42
N THR A 127 -15.65 17.21 2.64
CA THR A 127 -15.39 18.64 2.80
C THR A 127 -16.06 19.07 4.09
N LEU A 128 -15.65 20.23 4.61
CA LEU A 128 -16.27 20.75 5.81
C LEU A 128 -17.77 21.03 5.64
N ASP A 129 -18.21 21.19 4.40
CA ASP A 129 -19.57 21.52 4.00
C ASP A 129 -20.45 20.26 3.89
N GLU A 130 -19.84 19.07 3.86
CA GLU A 130 -20.52 17.76 3.81
C GLU A 130 -20.68 17.11 5.20
N VAL A 131 -20.32 17.82 6.28
CA VAL A 131 -20.55 17.33 7.64
C VAL A 131 -22.03 17.49 7.97
N ASN A 132 -22.72 16.36 8.13
CA ASN A 132 -24.10 16.32 8.59
C ASN A 132 -24.15 15.68 9.98
N SER A 133 -24.24 16.53 11.01
CA SER A 133 -24.28 16.12 12.42
C SER A 133 -25.70 15.90 12.95
N THR A 134 -26.65 15.54 12.07
CA THR A 134 -28.03 15.26 12.45
C THR A 134 -28.08 14.10 13.45
N GLY A 135 -28.62 14.37 14.64
CA GLY A 135 -28.72 13.38 15.72
C GLY A 135 -27.54 13.34 16.70
N ILE A 136 -26.55 14.25 16.57
CA ILE A 136 -25.42 14.37 17.51
C ILE A 136 -25.51 15.73 18.23
N ASP A 137 -25.16 15.77 19.52
CA ASP A 137 -25.17 17.03 20.29
C ASP A 137 -24.27 18.09 19.62
N PRO A 138 -24.84 19.22 19.16
CA PRO A 138 -24.08 20.27 18.49
C PRO A 138 -22.97 20.86 19.37
N LYS A 139 -23.09 20.83 20.70
CA LYS A 139 -22.06 21.33 21.62
C LYS A 139 -20.76 20.54 21.55
N LEU A 140 -20.82 19.26 21.19
CA LEU A 140 -19.66 18.39 21.08
C LEU A 140 -19.03 18.43 19.68
N VAL A 141 -19.84 18.71 18.65
CA VAL A 141 -19.39 18.74 17.25
C VAL A 141 -18.80 20.09 16.84
N GLN A 142 -19.38 21.20 17.31
CA GLN A 142 -18.94 22.57 16.99
C GLN A 142 -17.44 22.81 17.26
N PRO A 143 -16.86 22.40 18.41
CA PRO A 143 -15.44 22.57 18.68
C PRO A 143 -14.53 21.80 17.70
N LEU A 144 -14.94 20.60 17.29
CA LEU A 144 -14.18 19.77 16.34
C LEU A 144 -14.17 20.39 14.95
N LEU A 145 -15.31 20.94 14.51
CA LEU A 145 -15.40 21.65 13.22
C LEU A 145 -14.60 22.95 13.22
N ALA A 146 -14.62 23.71 14.31
CA ALA A 146 -13.80 24.90 14.45
C ALA A 146 -12.29 24.58 14.35
N ARG A 147 -11.85 23.49 14.98
CA ARG A 147 -10.47 22.98 14.85
C ARG A 147 -10.15 22.57 13.42
N ALA A 148 -11.03 21.80 12.78
CA ALA A 148 -10.86 21.38 11.38
C ALA A 148 -10.73 22.59 10.42
N LYS A 149 -11.53 23.66 10.60
CA LYS A 149 -11.42 24.93 9.85
C LYS A 149 -10.03 25.55 9.99
N ARG A 150 -9.50 25.61 11.21
CA ARG A 150 -8.21 26.23 11.51
C ARG A 150 -7.03 25.47 10.90
N ILE A 151 -7.14 24.14 10.82
CA ILE A 151 -6.06 23.26 10.35
C ILE A 151 -5.99 23.23 8.81
N LYS A 152 -7.14 23.25 8.12
CA LYS A 152 -7.26 23.16 6.65
C LYS A 152 -6.26 24.04 5.87
N PRO A 153 -6.14 25.36 6.11
CA PRO A 153 -5.19 26.21 5.37
C PRO A 153 -3.72 25.90 5.69
N ARG A 154 -3.43 25.34 6.87
CA ARG A 154 -2.06 24.99 7.28
C ARG A 154 -1.61 23.68 6.64
N ILE A 155 -2.53 22.75 6.39
CA ILE A 155 -2.25 21.52 5.62
C ILE A 155 -1.80 21.84 4.20
N ALA A 156 -2.43 22.83 3.54
CA ALA A 156 -2.06 23.25 2.19
C ALA A 156 -0.62 23.80 2.08
N ARG A 157 0.03 24.13 3.21
CA ARG A 157 1.43 24.57 3.26
C ARG A 157 2.42 23.40 3.41
N ALA A 158 1.94 22.16 3.53
CA ALA A 158 2.76 20.97 3.66
C ALA A 158 3.35 20.52 2.31
N PRO A 159 4.50 19.82 2.30
CA PRO A 159 5.06 19.25 1.08
C PRO A 159 4.19 18.10 0.53
N GLY A 160 4.06 17.98 -0.79
CA GLY A 160 3.03 17.20 -1.48
C GLY A 160 2.69 15.79 -0.95
N PRO A 161 3.65 14.92 -0.56
CA PRO A 161 3.33 13.63 0.05
C PRO A 161 2.73 13.74 1.46
N LEU A 162 3.17 14.72 2.24
CA LEU A 162 2.67 14.99 3.59
C LEU A 162 1.33 15.73 3.54
N GLU A 163 1.18 16.68 2.61
CA GLU A 163 -0.08 17.36 2.34
C GLU A 163 -1.21 16.36 2.03
N ARG A 164 -0.97 15.40 1.13
CA ARG A 164 -1.96 14.36 0.79
C ARG A 164 -2.34 13.50 2.00
N LYS A 165 -1.36 13.11 2.83
CA LYS A 165 -1.63 12.33 4.05
C LYS A 165 -2.45 13.13 5.08
N LEU A 166 -2.15 14.41 5.25
CA LEU A 166 -2.87 15.29 6.18
C LEU A 166 -4.27 15.63 5.68
N LYS A 167 -4.46 15.85 4.37
CA LYS A 167 -5.80 16.01 3.75
C LYS A 167 -6.66 14.76 3.98
N ARG A 168 -6.09 13.57 3.80
CA ARG A 168 -6.78 12.29 4.08
C ARG A 168 -7.11 12.13 5.56
N GLY A 169 -6.19 12.48 6.44
CA GLY A 169 -6.42 12.47 7.89
C GLY A 169 -7.57 13.39 8.28
N LEU A 170 -7.58 14.63 7.77
CA LEU A 170 -8.63 15.61 8.04
C LEU A 170 -9.99 15.10 7.54
N SER A 171 -10.04 14.55 6.32
CA SER A 171 -11.26 13.97 5.77
C SER A 171 -11.79 12.82 6.62
N LYS A 172 -10.91 11.95 7.10
CA LYS A 172 -11.28 10.83 7.98
C LYS A 172 -11.85 11.33 9.31
N SER A 173 -11.29 12.40 9.89
CA SER A 173 -11.85 13.02 11.10
C SER A 173 -13.26 13.55 10.87
N LEU A 174 -13.53 14.16 9.70
CA LEU A 174 -14.86 14.67 9.36
C LEU A 174 -15.87 13.54 9.15
N ALA A 175 -15.47 12.44 8.54
CA ALA A 175 -16.30 11.23 8.45
C ALA A 175 -16.60 10.62 9.83
N GLN A 176 -15.61 10.57 10.73
CA GLN A 176 -15.82 10.10 12.11
C GLN A 176 -16.80 10.99 12.89
N ILE A 177 -16.83 12.30 12.62
CA ILE A 177 -17.84 13.22 13.18
C ILE A 177 -19.25 12.85 12.67
N ASN A 178 -19.42 12.63 11.36
CA ASN A 178 -20.71 12.22 10.79
C ASN A 178 -21.21 10.88 11.34
N GLU A 179 -20.29 9.98 11.69
CA GLU A 179 -20.60 8.67 12.25
C GLU A 179 -20.79 8.67 13.77
N GLY A 180 -20.70 9.84 14.44
CA GLY A 180 -20.84 9.94 15.91
C GLY A 180 -19.63 9.47 16.70
N ARG A 181 -18.51 9.15 16.05
CA ARG A 181 -17.25 8.69 16.67
C ARG A 181 -16.38 9.87 17.10
N LEU A 182 -16.89 10.67 18.04
CA LEU A 182 -16.31 11.96 18.43
C LEU A 182 -14.92 11.83 19.09
N GLU A 183 -14.69 10.82 19.92
CA GLU A 183 -13.39 10.58 20.55
C GLU A 183 -12.30 10.24 19.54
N GLU A 184 -12.63 9.41 18.55
CA GLU A 184 -11.71 9.06 17.47
C GLU A 184 -11.39 10.28 16.60
N ALA A 185 -12.42 11.08 16.28
CA ALA A 185 -12.25 12.31 15.53
C ALA A 185 -11.36 13.31 16.27
N GLN A 186 -11.57 13.48 17.59
CA GLN A 186 -10.77 14.34 18.45
C GLN A 186 -9.30 13.90 18.50
N THR A 187 -9.05 12.60 18.67
CA THR A 187 -7.70 12.04 18.71
C THR A 187 -6.97 12.28 17.39
N LEU A 188 -7.67 12.03 16.28
CA LEU A 188 -7.10 12.21 14.95
C LEU A 188 -6.83 13.68 14.63
N LEU A 189 -7.72 14.60 15.00
CA LEU A 189 -7.49 16.05 14.86
C LEU A 189 -6.28 16.52 15.67
N THR A 190 -6.08 16.03 16.90
CA THR A 190 -4.91 16.35 17.72
C THR A 190 -3.59 15.91 17.07
N VAL A 191 -3.56 14.71 16.48
CA VAL A 191 -2.37 14.21 15.75
C VAL A 191 -2.08 15.07 14.52
N ILE A 192 -3.12 15.48 13.79
CA ILE A 192 -2.96 16.36 12.62
C ILE A 192 -2.44 17.74 13.04
N GLU A 193 -2.95 18.30 14.13
CA GLU A 193 -2.46 19.58 14.69
C GLU A 193 -0.97 19.52 15.04
N GLN A 194 -0.53 18.45 15.71
CA GLN A 194 0.88 18.24 16.05
C GLN A 194 1.75 18.09 14.80
N ALA A 195 1.30 17.33 13.81
CA ALA A 195 2.02 17.16 12.55
C ALA A 195 2.15 18.49 11.79
N VAL A 196 1.08 19.29 11.76
CA VAL A 196 1.07 20.62 11.16
C VAL A 196 1.93 21.62 11.95
N ALA A 197 2.00 21.51 13.26
CA ALA A 197 2.90 22.32 14.09
C ALA A 197 4.37 22.02 13.79
N ARG A 198 4.73 20.75 13.61
CA ARG A 198 6.10 20.33 13.23
C ARG A 198 6.52 20.84 11.86
N ILE A 199 5.60 20.99 10.90
CA ILE A 199 5.87 21.63 9.60
C ILE A 199 6.30 23.09 9.75
N GLY A 200 5.83 23.78 10.79
CA GLY A 200 6.25 25.15 11.11
C GLY A 200 7.62 25.25 11.79
N ALA A 201 8.07 24.18 12.46
CA ALA A 201 9.32 24.15 13.21
C ALA A 201 10.52 23.66 12.36
N ASP A 202 10.32 22.69 11.46
CA ASP A 202 11.40 21.99 10.75
C ASP A 202 11.48 22.30 9.24
N ARG A 203 11.45 23.59 8.85
CA ARG A 203 11.73 23.96 7.46
C ARG A 203 13.25 23.91 7.15
N GLU A 204 13.79 22.72 7.00
CA GLU A 204 14.80 22.51 5.95
C GLU A 204 14.04 22.27 4.64
N SER A 205 14.17 23.21 3.69
CA SER A 205 13.51 23.15 2.37
C SER A 205 13.78 21.79 1.68
N ALA A 206 12.85 21.33 0.83
CA ALA A 206 13.06 20.16 -0.04
C ALA A 206 14.38 20.27 -0.83
N ASP A 207 14.78 21.50 -1.14
CA ASP A 207 16.03 21.86 -1.79
C ASP A 207 17.27 21.58 -0.91
N ALA A 208 17.16 21.77 0.41
CA ALA A 208 18.18 21.42 1.39
C ALA A 208 18.24 19.91 1.67
N SER A 209 17.09 19.21 1.67
CA SER A 209 17.02 17.74 1.80
C SER A 209 17.62 17.03 0.57
N MET A 210 17.37 17.54 -0.64
CA MET A 210 18.04 17.08 -1.86
C MET A 210 19.54 17.40 -1.82
N LYS A 211 19.95 18.61 -1.42
CA LYS A 211 21.37 18.94 -1.24
C LYS A 211 22.06 18.09 -0.16
N ARG A 212 21.36 17.69 0.92
CA ARG A 212 21.91 16.82 1.97
C ARG A 212 22.03 15.37 1.51
N SER A 213 21.02 14.85 0.80
CA SER A 213 21.09 13.50 0.21
C SER A 213 22.15 13.41 -0.88
N ASP A 214 22.30 14.43 -1.73
CA ASP A 214 23.38 14.53 -2.71
C ASP A 214 24.76 14.67 -2.06
N ARG A 215 24.89 15.46 -0.99
CA ARG A 215 26.13 15.52 -0.21
C ARG A 215 26.44 14.17 0.43
N SER A 216 25.45 13.52 1.06
CA SER A 216 25.62 12.20 1.67
C SER A 216 26.06 11.16 0.64
N ARG A 217 25.45 11.16 -0.56
CA ARG A 217 25.81 10.27 -1.66
C ARG A 217 27.22 10.56 -2.18
N LYS A 218 27.58 11.84 -2.37
CA LYS A 218 28.93 12.29 -2.77
C LYS A 218 30.00 11.98 -1.71
N THR A 219 29.70 12.12 -0.43
CA THR A 219 30.61 11.77 0.67
C THR A 219 30.81 10.26 0.77
N ARG A 220 29.73 9.47 0.54
CA ARG A 220 29.80 8.01 0.52
C ARG A 220 30.63 7.49 -0.66
N THR A 221 30.54 8.14 -1.83
CA THR A 221 31.41 7.83 -2.98
C THR A 221 32.85 8.30 -2.76
N LEU A 222 33.07 9.47 -2.15
CA LEU A 222 34.41 9.95 -1.78
C LEU A 222 35.11 8.97 -0.83
N GLY A 223 34.41 8.50 0.21
CA GLY A 223 34.95 7.53 1.16
C GLY A 223 35.33 6.20 0.49
N ALA A 224 34.51 5.74 -0.47
CA ALA A 224 34.82 4.56 -1.26
C ALA A 224 36.06 4.75 -2.15
N ASP A 225 36.14 5.88 -2.86
CA ASP A 225 37.26 6.20 -3.76
C ASP A 225 38.58 6.42 -2.98
N VAL A 226 38.53 7.04 -1.79
CA VAL A 226 39.69 7.19 -0.89
C VAL A 226 40.15 5.85 -0.33
N ASN A 227 39.22 4.99 0.09
CA ASN A 227 39.57 3.65 0.56
C ASN A 227 40.15 2.79 -0.56
N ARG A 228 39.65 2.93 -1.79
CA ARG A 228 40.22 2.29 -2.99
C ARG A 228 41.66 2.74 -3.24
N ALA A 229 41.93 4.05 -3.23
CA ALA A 229 43.28 4.58 -3.39
C ALA A 229 44.25 4.08 -2.30
N LYS A 230 43.81 3.97 -1.04
CA LYS A 230 44.61 3.41 0.06
C LYS A 230 44.96 1.93 -0.16
N LYS A 231 43.99 1.12 -0.59
CA LYS A 231 44.21 -0.31 -0.92
C LYS A 231 45.20 -0.48 -2.08
N LEU A 232 45.12 0.37 -3.10
CA LEU A 232 46.09 0.37 -4.21
C LEU A 232 47.49 0.73 -3.74
N ARG A 233 47.63 1.75 -2.89
CA ARG A 233 48.92 2.09 -2.27
C ARG A 233 49.52 0.91 -1.49
N ALA A 234 48.71 0.25 -0.67
CA ALA A 234 49.15 -0.93 0.08
C ALA A 234 49.59 -2.09 -0.83
N SER A 235 48.92 -2.26 -1.98
CA SER A 235 49.26 -3.28 -2.98
C SER A 235 50.55 -2.96 -3.73
N ILE A 236 50.80 -1.68 -4.03
CA ILE A 236 52.04 -1.22 -4.69
C ILE A 236 53.27 -1.40 -3.83
N VAL A 237 53.15 -1.26 -2.50
CA VAL A 237 54.26 -1.53 -1.56
C VAL A 237 54.76 -2.97 -1.68
N ARG A 238 53.89 -3.91 -2.08
CA ARG A 238 54.21 -5.33 -2.28
C ARG A 238 54.74 -5.66 -3.68
N ALA A 239 54.77 -4.70 -4.61
CA ALA A 239 55.21 -4.93 -5.98
C ALA A 239 56.75 -4.77 -6.16
N PRO A 240 57.40 -5.55 -7.04
CA PRO A 240 58.85 -5.54 -7.26
C PRO A 240 59.38 -4.22 -7.87
N GLY A 241 60.63 -3.89 -7.52
CA GLY A 241 61.16 -2.52 -7.41
C GLY A 241 61.26 -1.65 -8.68
N SER A 242 61.28 -2.23 -9.89
CA SER A 242 61.46 -1.43 -11.12
C SER A 242 60.18 -0.72 -11.58
N LYS A 243 59.00 -1.29 -11.33
CA LYS A 243 57.69 -0.71 -11.70
C LYS A 243 57.02 0.04 -10.53
N ARG A 244 57.47 -0.20 -9.29
CA ARG A 244 56.95 0.41 -8.06
C ARG A 244 57.00 1.94 -8.07
N SER A 245 58.11 2.54 -8.52
CA SER A 245 58.28 4.01 -8.52
C SER A 245 57.34 4.75 -9.48
N LYS A 246 56.92 4.11 -10.59
CA LYS A 246 55.94 4.66 -11.53
C LYS A 246 54.51 4.54 -10.98
N LEU A 247 54.18 3.40 -10.38
CA LEU A 247 52.87 3.16 -9.76
C LEU A 247 52.66 4.07 -8.54
N ASP A 248 53.69 4.29 -7.73
CA ASP A 248 53.63 5.19 -6.59
C ASP A 248 53.36 6.64 -7.03
N ARG A 249 54.00 7.12 -8.09
CA ARG A 249 53.68 8.42 -8.71
C ARG A 249 52.24 8.48 -9.21
N ALA A 250 51.73 7.43 -9.84
CA ALA A 250 50.36 7.37 -10.33
C ALA A 250 49.32 7.43 -9.18
N VAL A 251 49.59 6.78 -8.04
CA VAL A 251 48.75 6.89 -6.85
C VAL A 251 48.75 8.31 -6.29
N HIS A 252 49.90 8.99 -6.27
CA HIS A 252 49.96 10.39 -5.85
C HIS A 252 49.12 11.30 -6.76
N VAL A 253 49.10 11.03 -8.08
CA VAL A 253 48.23 11.75 -9.03
C VAL A 253 46.76 11.48 -8.74
N ALA A 254 46.36 10.22 -8.52
CA ALA A 254 44.99 9.88 -8.15
C ALA A 254 44.57 10.55 -6.82
N ALA A 255 45.43 10.54 -5.80
CA ALA A 255 45.17 11.20 -4.52
C ALA A 255 45.02 12.73 -4.68
N ARG A 256 45.82 13.36 -5.55
CA ARG A 256 45.70 14.78 -5.88
C ARG A 256 44.37 15.08 -6.57
N LEU A 257 43.94 14.25 -7.53
CA LEU A 257 42.65 14.40 -8.22
C LEU A 257 41.46 14.24 -7.27
N LEU A 258 41.51 13.29 -6.33
CA LEU A 258 40.51 13.15 -5.26
C LEU A 258 40.47 14.40 -4.36
N LYS A 259 41.62 15.01 -4.04
CA LYS A 259 41.70 16.26 -3.26
C LYS A 259 41.09 17.45 -4.01
N HIS A 260 41.26 17.52 -5.33
CA HIS A 260 40.65 18.54 -6.19
C HIS A 260 39.20 18.23 -6.60
N LYS A 261 38.59 17.16 -6.06
CA LYS A 261 37.21 16.73 -6.34
C LYS A 261 36.96 16.33 -7.81
N ASP A 262 38.01 15.99 -8.55
CA ASP A 262 37.91 15.48 -9.93
C ASP A 262 37.85 13.94 -9.89
N TYR A 263 36.66 13.43 -9.54
CA TYR A 263 36.45 12.01 -9.23
C TYR A 263 36.53 11.11 -10.47
N ASP A 264 36.07 11.59 -11.63
CA ASP A 264 36.06 10.80 -12.85
C ASP A 264 37.48 10.55 -13.35
N LYS A 265 38.33 11.58 -13.36
CA LYS A 265 39.75 11.41 -13.69
C LYS A 265 40.49 10.58 -12.64
N ALA A 266 40.16 10.75 -11.35
CA ALA A 266 40.77 9.94 -10.30
C ALA A 266 40.48 8.45 -10.48
N ARG A 267 39.24 8.08 -10.83
CA ARG A 267 38.84 6.69 -11.11
C ARG A 267 39.59 6.12 -12.30
N LEU A 268 39.67 6.87 -13.39
CA LEU A 268 40.38 6.44 -14.60
C LEU A 268 41.88 6.18 -14.32
N VAL A 269 42.52 6.99 -13.48
CA VAL A 269 43.90 6.75 -13.05
C VAL A 269 44.00 5.51 -12.14
N MET A 270 43.07 5.33 -11.20
CA MET A 270 43.02 4.14 -10.34
C MET A 270 42.81 2.84 -11.14
N ASP A 271 41.95 2.85 -12.15
CA ASP A 271 41.71 1.69 -13.04
C ASP A 271 42.98 1.32 -13.81
N ARG A 272 43.75 2.31 -14.28
CA ARG A 272 45.04 2.07 -14.94
C ARG A 272 46.08 1.47 -13.99
N ILE A 273 46.08 1.88 -12.72
CA ILE A 273 46.97 1.34 -11.68
C ILE A 273 46.59 -0.10 -11.38
N GLU A 274 45.30 -0.42 -11.24
CA GLU A 274 44.80 -1.79 -11.05
C GLU A 274 45.20 -2.70 -12.20
N LYS A 275 45.01 -2.24 -13.44
CA LYS A 275 45.40 -2.99 -14.63
C LYS A 275 46.92 -3.25 -14.68
N ALA A 276 47.72 -2.26 -14.28
CA ALA A 276 49.17 -2.41 -14.24
C ALA A 276 49.65 -3.33 -13.10
N LEU A 277 48.98 -3.31 -11.94
CA LEU A 277 49.24 -4.23 -10.83
C LEU A 277 48.87 -5.67 -11.18
N GLY A 278 47.72 -5.88 -11.83
CA GLY A 278 47.28 -7.20 -12.30
C GLY A 278 48.14 -7.77 -13.45
N ALA A 279 49.03 -6.98 -14.04
CA ALA A 279 50.01 -7.44 -15.02
C ALA A 279 51.41 -7.69 -14.39
N ILE A 280 51.55 -7.52 -13.07
CA ILE A 280 52.79 -7.70 -12.31
C ILE A 280 52.70 -8.86 -11.32
N VAL A 281 51.50 -9.09 -10.75
CA VAL A 281 51.14 -10.32 -10.01
C VAL A 281 50.82 -11.42 -11.02
#